data_AF-A0A1G0GKZ2-F1
#
_entry.id   AF-A0A1G0GKZ2-F1
#
_cell.length_a   1.000
_cell.length_b   1.000
_cell.length_c   1.000
_cell.angle_alpha   90.00
_cell.angle_beta   90.00
_cell.angle_gamma   90.00
#
_symmetry.space_group_name_H-M   'P 1'
#
loop_
_entity.id
_entity.type
_entity.pdbx_description
1 polymer ?
#
loop_
_entity_poly.entity_id
_entity_poly.type
_entity_poly.pdbx_seq_one_letter_code
_entity_poly.pdbx_strand_id
1 'polypeptide(L)'
;MHSLHALYANRHTTKTKYAEIFTKYESLYALFLNIAEVRDRITDYTIFSLCEAELAEIKREIHHVLSVMITHASMQPIQYSALASSIERFDEMNQNILQVTASDPNVFSIMVNSLYRLKDELTC
;
A
#
# COMPACT_ATOMS: atom_id res chain seq x y z
N MET A 1 39.44 -11.84 -19.05
CA MET A 1 38.47 -12.46 -18.11
C MET A 1 37.60 -11.46 -17.33
N HIS A 2 37.82 -10.14 -17.40
CA HIS A 2 37.00 -9.17 -16.65
C HIS A 2 35.59 -8.88 -17.22
N SER A 3 35.30 -9.15 -18.49
CA SER A 3 34.00 -8.79 -19.10
C SER A 3 32.86 -9.78 -18.79
N LEU A 4 33.16 -11.07 -18.60
CA LEU A 4 32.16 -12.09 -18.26
C LEU A 4 31.64 -11.93 -16.83
N HIS A 5 32.51 -11.65 -15.86
CA HIS A 5 32.12 -11.36 -14.48
C HIS A 5 31.23 -10.12 -14.37
N ALA A 6 31.54 -9.07 -15.13
CA ALA A 6 30.71 -7.87 -15.21
C ALA A 6 29.34 -8.15 -15.83
N LEU A 7 29.25 -8.96 -16.90
CA LEU A 7 27.98 -9.36 -17.51
C LEU A 7 27.14 -10.25 -16.57
N TYR A 8 27.76 -11.19 -15.85
CA TYR A 8 27.06 -12.02 -14.86
C TYR A 8 26.56 -11.19 -13.67
N ALA A 9 27.37 -10.26 -13.15
CA ALA A 9 26.98 -9.35 -12.09
C ALA A 9 25.84 -8.40 -12.53
N ASN A 10 25.88 -7.91 -13.76
CA ASN A 10 24.83 -7.04 -14.31
C ASN A 10 23.52 -7.80 -14.55
N ARG A 11 23.60 -9.07 -14.96
CA ARG A 11 22.42 -9.93 -15.12
C ARG A 11 21.78 -10.31 -13.78
N HIS A 12 22.60 -10.57 -12.75
CA HIS A 12 22.10 -10.84 -11.40
C HIS A 12 21.43 -9.62 -10.78
N THR A 13 22.07 -8.45 -10.85
CA THR A 13 21.51 -7.19 -10.33
C THR A 13 20.22 -6.77 -11.04
N THR A 14 20.15 -6.98 -12.36
CA THR A 14 18.92 -6.74 -13.13
C THR A 14 17.79 -7.68 -12.70
N LYS A 15 18.07 -8.97 -12.53
CA LYS A 15 17.08 -9.97 -12.08
C LYS A 15 16.56 -9.65 -10.66
N THR A 16 17.43 -9.20 -9.76
CA THR A 16 17.07 -8.81 -8.39
C THR A 16 16.15 -7.58 -8.39
N LYS A 17 16.46 -6.55 -9.18
CA LYS A 17 15.59 -5.36 -9.31
C LYS A 17 14.20 -5.68 -9.84
N TYR A 18 14.08 -6.57 -10.84
CA TYR A 18 12.77 -6.98 -11.33
C TYR A 18 11.97 -7.76 -10.29
N ALA A 19 12.63 -8.59 -9.46
CA ALA A 19 11.97 -9.29 -8.37
C ALA A 19 11.44 -8.32 -7.31
N GLU A 20 12.23 -7.32 -6.90
CA GLU A 20 11.81 -6.28 -5.94
C GLU A 20 10.60 -5.49 -6.44
N ILE A 21 10.62 -5.07 -7.71
CA ILE A 21 9.49 -4.36 -8.32
C ILE A 21 8.25 -5.27 -8.38
N PHE A 22 8.42 -6.53 -8.74
CA PHE A 22 7.33 -7.50 -8.81
C PHE A 22 6.65 -7.72 -7.46
N THR A 23 7.40 -7.87 -6.36
CA THR A 23 6.84 -8.00 -5.00
C THR A 23 5.98 -6.79 -4.60
N LYS A 24 6.41 -5.57 -4.97
CA LYS A 24 5.63 -4.35 -4.72
C LYS A 24 4.31 -4.35 -5.51
N TYR A 25 4.31 -4.83 -6.76
CA TYR A 25 3.09 -5.01 -7.55
C TYR A 25 2.15 -6.07 -6.98
N GLU A 26 2.68 -7.21 -6.52
CA GLU A 26 1.87 -8.24 -5.87
C GLU A 26 1.17 -7.70 -4.61
N SER A 27 1.87 -6.88 -3.83
CA SER A 27 1.31 -6.24 -2.63
C SER A 27 0.19 -5.24 -2.95
N LEU A 28 0.36 -4.44 -4.01
CA LEU A 28 -0.71 -3.58 -4.52
C LEU A 28 -1.92 -4.39 -5.00
N TYR A 29 -1.68 -5.46 -5.74
CA TYR A 29 -2.74 -6.32 -6.24
C TYR A 29 -3.53 -6.99 -5.11
N ALA A 30 -2.82 -7.48 -4.07
CA ALA A 30 -3.45 -8.02 -2.88
C ALA A 30 -4.32 -6.98 -2.16
N LEU A 31 -3.86 -5.73 -2.05
CA LEU A 31 -4.67 -4.63 -1.50
C LEU A 31 -5.95 -4.40 -2.32
N PHE A 32 -5.87 -4.40 -3.66
CA PHE A 32 -7.04 -4.26 -4.52
C PHE A 32 -8.07 -5.38 -4.33
N LEU A 33 -7.61 -6.63 -4.20
CA LEU A 33 -8.51 -7.76 -3.93
C LEU A 33 -9.21 -7.58 -2.58
N ASN A 34 -8.46 -7.20 -1.55
CA ASN A 34 -9.03 -6.99 -0.22
C ASN A 34 -10.02 -5.83 -0.18
N ILE A 35 -9.80 -4.76 -0.94
CA ILE A 35 -10.79 -3.68 -1.11
C ILE A 35 -12.07 -4.20 -1.79
N ALA A 36 -11.95 -5.06 -2.81
CA ALA A 36 -13.11 -5.66 -3.45
C ALA A 36 -13.90 -6.56 -2.48
N GLU A 37 -13.22 -7.36 -1.67
CA GLU A 37 -13.85 -8.17 -0.61
C GLU A 37 -14.56 -7.31 0.44
N VAL A 38 -13.94 -6.20 0.86
CA VAL A 38 -14.56 -5.23 1.79
C VAL A 38 -15.84 -4.66 1.21
N ARG A 39 -15.81 -4.24 -0.06
CA ARG A 39 -16.98 -3.73 -0.77
C ARG A 39 -18.11 -4.76 -0.82
N ASP A 40 -17.79 -6.02 -1.06
CA ASP A 40 -18.79 -7.08 -1.17
C ASP A 40 -19.37 -7.49 0.22
N ARG A 41 -18.63 -7.25 1.31
CA ARG A 41 -19.08 -7.50 2.70
C ARG A 41 -19.88 -6.36 3.30
N ILE A 42 -19.67 -5.12 2.84
CA ILE A 42 -20.37 -3.94 3.35
C ILE A 42 -21.72 -3.81 2.63
N THR A 43 -22.80 -4.04 3.38
CA THR A 43 -24.17 -3.85 2.90
C THR A 43 -24.66 -2.41 3.09
N ASP A 44 -24.10 -1.69 4.07
CA ASP A 44 -24.39 -0.28 4.34
C ASP A 44 -23.23 0.61 3.87
N TYR A 45 -23.42 1.23 2.71
CA TYR A 45 -22.40 2.09 2.09
C TYR A 45 -22.18 3.41 2.84
N THR A 46 -23.02 3.78 3.80
CA THR A 46 -22.80 5.00 4.60
C THR A 46 -21.50 4.92 5.41
N ILE A 47 -21.04 3.69 5.72
CA ILE A 47 -19.78 3.49 6.41
C ILE A 47 -18.57 3.95 5.58
N PHE A 48 -18.65 3.89 4.25
CA PHE A 48 -17.60 4.44 3.38
C PHE A 48 -17.60 5.97 3.40
N SER A 49 -18.76 6.60 3.58
CA SER A 49 -18.84 8.06 3.75
C SER A 49 -18.20 8.53 5.06
N LEU A 50 -18.23 7.69 6.11
CA LEU A 50 -17.57 8.01 7.38
C LEU A 50 -16.05 7.99 7.28
N CYS A 51 -15.49 7.22 6.35
CA CYS A 51 -14.04 7.06 6.19
C CYS A 51 -13.48 7.57 4.86
N GLU A 52 -14.28 8.31 4.11
CA GLU A 52 -13.94 8.77 2.76
C GLU A 52 -12.68 9.65 2.77
N ALA A 53 -12.56 10.54 3.76
CA ALA A 53 -11.43 11.46 3.86
C ALA A 53 -10.11 10.72 4.08
N GLU A 54 -10.09 9.76 5.01
CA GLU A 54 -8.92 8.95 5.34
C GLU A 54 -8.53 8.05 4.16
N LEU A 55 -9.50 7.42 3.50
CA LEU A 55 -9.25 6.61 2.31
C LEU A 55 -8.73 7.44 1.13
N ALA A 56 -9.26 8.65 0.93
CA ALA A 56 -8.78 9.57 -0.09
C ALA A 56 -7.33 10.01 0.18
N GLU A 57 -6.98 10.25 1.44
CA GLU A 57 -5.64 10.61 1.84
C GLU A 57 -4.66 9.45 1.62
N ILE A 58 -5.01 8.23 2.06
CA ILE A 58 -4.21 7.01 1.79
C ILE A 58 -3.98 6.82 0.29
N LYS A 59 -5.03 6.96 -0.53
CA LYS A 59 -4.92 6.87 -2.00
C LYS A 59 -3.93 7.90 -2.55
N ARG A 60 -3.98 9.14 -2.07
CA ARG A 60 -3.07 10.21 -2.49
C ARG A 60 -1.62 9.87 -2.15
N GLU A 61 -1.37 9.40 -0.93
CA GLU A 61 -0.02 9.05 -0.47
C GLU A 61 0.54 7.83 -1.22
N ILE A 62 -0.26 6.79 -1.45
CA ILE A 62 0.14 5.64 -2.29
C ILE A 62 0.51 6.12 -3.69
N HIS A 63 -0.34 6.96 -4.31
CA HIS A 63 -0.05 7.49 -5.65
C HIS A 63 1.23 8.32 -5.67
N HIS A 64 1.46 9.15 -4.65
CA HIS A 64 2.69 9.92 -4.51
C HIS A 64 3.92 9.01 -4.46
N VAL A 65 3.94 8.02 -3.55
CA VAL A 65 5.05 7.08 -3.42
C VAL A 65 5.33 6.36 -4.74
N LEU A 66 4.31 5.81 -5.39
CA LEU A 66 4.47 5.11 -6.66
C LEU A 66 4.97 6.02 -7.79
N SER A 67 4.47 7.26 -7.86
CA SER A 67 4.91 8.21 -8.89
C SER A 67 6.39 8.56 -8.75
N VAL A 68 6.88 8.74 -7.51
CA VAL A 68 8.30 9.01 -7.24
C VAL A 68 9.16 7.79 -7.59
N MET A 69 8.71 6.58 -7.25
CA MET A 69 9.41 5.34 -7.58
C MET A 69 9.54 5.11 -9.09
N ILE A 70 8.47 5.35 -9.85
CA ILE A 70 8.46 5.13 -11.32
C ILE A 70 9.34 6.15 -12.02
N THR A 71 9.20 7.43 -11.65
CA THR A 71 9.87 8.52 -12.37
C THR A 71 11.37 8.55 -12.14
N HIS A 72 11.90 7.86 -11.12
CA HIS A 72 13.31 7.93 -10.68
C HIS A 72 13.81 9.38 -10.53
N ALA A 73 12.88 10.35 -10.47
CA ALA A 73 13.16 11.74 -10.81
C ALA A 73 13.46 12.60 -9.59
N SER A 74 13.31 12.09 -8.37
CA SER A 74 13.44 12.95 -7.20
C SER A 74 14.85 12.95 -6.63
N MET A 75 15.47 14.13 -6.67
CA MET A 75 16.53 14.53 -5.73
C MET A 75 16.04 14.59 -4.27
N GLN A 76 14.76 14.30 -4.02
CA GLN A 76 14.11 14.32 -2.70
C GLN A 76 13.87 12.88 -2.23
N PRO A 77 14.19 12.56 -0.96
CA PRO A 77 13.89 11.25 -0.39
C PRO A 77 12.37 10.99 -0.36
N ILE A 78 11.96 9.75 -0.66
CA ILE A 78 10.56 9.33 -0.57
C ILE A 78 10.11 9.47 0.89
N GLN A 79 9.07 10.27 1.14
CA GLN A 79 8.52 10.47 2.47
C GLN A 79 7.44 9.41 2.75
N TYR A 80 7.84 8.30 3.36
CA TYR A 80 6.91 7.23 3.77
C TYR A 80 6.12 7.57 5.04
N SER A 81 6.54 8.58 5.81
CA SER A 81 5.88 9.00 7.05
C SER A 81 4.45 9.48 6.83
N ALA A 82 4.17 10.16 5.72
CA ALA A 82 2.82 10.63 5.40
C ALA A 82 1.85 9.47 5.13
N LEU A 83 2.32 8.43 4.42
CA LEU A 83 1.56 7.20 4.21
C LEU A 83 1.32 6.48 5.55
N ALA A 84 2.34 6.33 6.38
CA ALA A 84 2.23 5.70 7.69
C ALA A 84 1.19 6.40 8.58
N SER A 85 1.28 7.72 8.73
CA SER A 85 0.33 8.49 9.54
C SER A 85 -1.11 8.48 8.99
N SER A 86 -1.27 8.30 7.68
CA SER A 86 -2.61 8.16 7.07
C SER A 86 -3.22 6.78 7.34
N ILE A 87 -2.40 5.72 7.32
CA ILE A 87 -2.82 4.37 7.68
C ILE A 87 -3.17 4.29 9.18
N GLU A 88 -2.34 4.87 10.05
CA GLU A 88 -2.57 4.91 11.50
C GLU A 88 -3.89 5.61 11.85
N ARG A 89 -4.15 6.80 11.26
CA ARG A 89 -5.43 7.50 11.46
C ARG A 89 -6.64 6.68 11.01
N PHE A 90 -6.53 6.00 9.87
CA PHE A 90 -7.60 5.13 9.39
C PHE A 90 -7.82 3.94 10.33
N ASP A 91 -6.75 3.33 10.86
CA ASP A 91 -6.82 2.23 11.81
C ASP A 91 -7.45 2.67 13.14
N GLU A 92 -7.05 3.82 13.68
CA GLU A 92 -7.67 4.41 14.87
C GLU A 92 -9.17 4.68 14.67
N MET A 93 -9.55 5.25 13.52
CA MET A 93 -10.96 5.45 13.19
C MET A 93 -11.70 4.12 13.05
N ASN A 94 -11.07 3.11 12.45
CA ASN A 94 -11.64 1.78 12.32
C ASN A 94 -11.93 1.15 13.70
N GLN A 95 -10.95 1.22 14.62
CA GLN A 95 -11.05 0.67 15.97
C GLN A 95 -12.08 1.41 16.83
N ASN A 96 -12.26 2.72 16.64
CA ASN A 96 -13.11 3.53 17.51
C ASN A 96 -14.53 3.77 16.97
N ILE A 97 -14.69 3.95 15.66
CA ILE A 97 -15.95 4.40 15.03
C ILE A 97 -16.55 3.27 14.19
N LEU A 98 -15.76 2.67 13.31
CA LEU A 98 -16.27 1.69 12.34
C LEU A 98 -16.62 0.36 13.02
N GLN A 99 -15.88 -0.05 14.05
CA GLN A 99 -16.23 -1.24 14.86
C GLN A 99 -17.59 -1.14 15.55
N VAL A 100 -18.06 0.06 15.86
CA VAL A 100 -19.32 0.28 16.59
C VAL A 100 -20.50 0.52 15.64
N THR A 101 -20.21 1.03 14.44
CA THR A 101 -21.22 1.41 13.44
C THR A 101 -21.43 0.36 12.34
N ALA A 102 -20.43 -0.48 12.07
CA ALA A 102 -20.54 -1.56 11.11
C ALA A 102 -21.40 -2.71 11.64
N SER A 103 -22.17 -3.33 10.75
CA SER A 103 -22.78 -4.64 11.04
C SER A 103 -21.73 -5.75 11.23
N ASP A 104 -20.55 -5.57 10.62
CA ASP A 104 -19.38 -6.44 10.79
C ASP A 104 -18.18 -5.60 11.29
N PRO A 105 -17.84 -5.69 12.58
CA PRO A 105 -16.80 -4.85 13.20
C PRO A 105 -15.40 -5.13 12.64
N ASN A 106 -15.19 -6.26 11.98
CA ASN A 106 -13.88 -6.64 11.43
C ASN A 106 -13.78 -6.41 9.92
N VAL A 107 -14.75 -5.75 9.31
CA VAL A 107 -14.84 -5.66 7.85
C VAL A 107 -13.61 -5.00 7.25
N PHE A 108 -13.06 -3.95 7.87
CA PHE A 108 -11.87 -3.27 7.39
C PHE A 108 -10.54 -3.84 7.90
N SER A 109 -10.54 -4.75 8.88
CA SER A 109 -9.31 -5.25 9.52
C SER A 109 -8.36 -5.92 8.51
N ILE A 110 -8.91 -6.61 7.51
CA ILE A 110 -8.12 -7.23 6.43
C ILE A 110 -7.47 -6.15 5.55
N MET A 111 -8.21 -5.08 5.24
CA MET A 111 -7.69 -3.96 4.44
C MET A 111 -6.60 -3.20 5.20
N VAL A 112 -6.80 -2.92 6.49
CA VAL A 112 -5.78 -2.28 7.36
C VAL A 112 -4.47 -3.08 7.35
N ASN A 113 -4.54 -4.41 7.56
CA ASN A 113 -3.36 -5.27 7.50
C ASN A 113 -2.66 -5.23 6.13
N SER A 114 -3.44 -5.13 5.06
CA SER A 114 -2.91 -5.04 3.69
C SER A 114 -2.22 -3.71 3.42
N LEU A 115 -2.72 -2.62 4.00
CA LEU A 115 -2.11 -1.30 3.91
C LEU A 115 -0.77 -1.27 4.66
N TYR A 116 -0.69 -1.85 5.86
CA TYR A 116 0.58 -1.96 6.58
C TYR A 116 1.60 -2.81 5.83
N ARG A 117 1.18 -3.96 5.27
CA ARG A 117 2.05 -4.79 4.44
C ARG A 117 2.54 -4.03 3.21
N LEU A 118 1.65 -3.33 2.50
CA LEU A 118 2.05 -2.52 1.36
C LEU A 118 3.07 -1.45 1.75
N LYS A 119 2.84 -0.73 2.87
CA LYS A 119 3.79 0.25 3.39
C LYS A 119 5.17 -0.37 3.61
N ASP A 120 5.23 -1.51 4.29
CA ASP A 120 6.50 -2.19 4.61
C ASP A 120 7.27 -2.57 3.33
N GLU A 121 6.57 -3.12 2.34
CA GLU A 121 7.10 -3.49 1.02
C GLU A 121 7.54 -2.28 0.19
N LEU A 122 6.91 -1.11 0.37
CA LEU A 122 7.32 0.13 -0.28
C LEU A 122 8.57 0.73 0.36
N THR A 123 8.75 0.60 1.69
CA THR A 123 9.94 1.08 2.42
C THR A 123 11.19 0.22 2.28
N CYS A 124 11.06 -1.08 1.95
CA CYS A 124 12.19 -1.98 1.69
C CYS A 124 12.78 -1.78 0.28
#